data_AF-A0A498QIJ5-F1
#
_entry.id   AF-A0A498QIJ5-F1
#
_cell.length_a   1.000
_cell.length_b   1.000
_cell.length_c   1.000
_cell.angle_alpha   90.00
_cell.angle_beta   90.00
_cell.angle_gamma   90.00
#
_symmetry.space_group_name_H-M   'P 1'
#
loop_
_entity.id
_entity.type
_entity.pdbx_description
1 polymer ?
#
loop_
_entity_poly.entity_id
_entity_poly.type
_entity_poly.pdbx_seq_one_letter_code
_entity_poly.pdbx_strand_id
1 'polypeptide(L)' 'MLPNPQRRTQTLDVAIGILAGEGIGGLTHRQVDERAGLPAGTTSNYFWTRQALLEANAARTVDLHW' A
#
# COMPACT_ATOMS: atom_id res chain seq x y z
N MET A 1 16.99 3.80 -7.29
CA MET A 1 17.04 3.85 -5.81
C MET A 1 16.64 2.47 -5.31
N LEU A 2 17.42 1.80 -4.46
CA LEU A 2 16.95 0.52 -3.88
C LEU A 2 15.66 0.79 -3.08
N PRO A 3 14.60 -0.02 -3.25
CA PRO A 3 13.36 0.17 -2.53
C PRO A 3 13.64 0.10 -1.02
N ASN A 4 13.25 1.12 -0.26
CA ASN A 4 13.40 1.11 1.19
C ASN A 4 12.35 0.14 1.76
N PRO A 5 12.76 -1.01 2.34
CA PRO A 5 11.82 -2.03 2.79
C PRO A 5 10.90 -1.54 3.92
N GLN A 6 11.40 -0.67 4.80
CA GLN A 6 10.61 -0.10 5.89
C GLN A 6 9.53 0.85 5.38
N ARG A 7 9.87 1.68 4.37
CA ARG A 7 8.89 2.55 3.70
C ARG A 7 7.83 1.72 2.98
N ARG A 8 8.23 0.63 2.31
CA ARG A 8 7.29 -0.29 1.66
C ARG A 8 6.27 -0.86 2.66
N THR A 9 6.72 -1.28 3.85
CA THR A 9 5.82 -1.79 4.90
C THR A 9 4.87 -0.72 5.42
N GLN A 10 5.36 0.50 5.68
CA GLN A 10 4.51 1.62 6.11
C GLN A 10 3.42 1.96 5.08
N THR A 11 3.78 1.94 3.79
CA THR A 11 2.82 2.12 2.69
C THR A 11 1.72 1.05 2.72
N LEU A 12 2.06 -0.21 3.05
CA LEU A 12 1.08 -1.28 3.18
C LEU A 12 0.18 -1.12 4.41
N ASP A 13 0.70 -0.63 5.53
CA ASP A 13 -0.11 -0.37 6.73
C ASP A 13 -1.17 0.72 6.45
N VAL A 14 -0.81 1.78 5.71
CA VAL A 14 -1.77 2.80 5.23
C VAL A 14 -2.80 2.19 4.27
N ALA A 15 -2.35 1.33 3.36
CA ALA A 15 -3.21 0.65 2.41
C ALA A 15 -4.23 -0.28 3.09
N ILE A 16 -3.87 -0.94 4.19
CA ILE A 16 -4.81 -1.73 5.02
C ILE A 16 -5.90 -0.82 5.58
N GLY A 17 -5.53 0.35 6.11
CA GLY A 17 -6.50 1.33 6.59
C GLY A 17 -7.44 1.87 5.50
N ILE A 18 -6.96 1.98 4.25
CA ILE A 18 -7.81 2.31 3.10
C ILE A 18 -8.81 1.19 2.82
N LEU A 19 -8.35 -0.06 2.72
CA LEU A 19 -9.24 -1.19 2.49
C LEU A 19 -10.30 -1.35 3.58
N ALA A 20 -9.92 -1.17 4.84
CA ALA A 20 -10.84 -1.29 5.97
C ALA A 20 -11.92 -0.18 5.97
N GLY A 21 -11.58 1.03 5.53
CA GLY A 21 -12.50 2.17 5.55
C GLY A 21 -13.32 2.36 4.27
N GLU A 22 -12.72 2.09 3.10
CA GLU A 22 -13.31 2.40 1.79
C GLU A 22 -13.53 1.16 0.92
N GLY A 23 -13.13 -0.02 1.38
CA GLY A 23 -13.16 -1.25 0.61
C GLY A 23 -12.17 -1.24 -0.56
N ILE A 24 -12.28 -2.27 -1.41
CA ILE A 24 -11.39 -2.48 -2.55
C ILE A 24 -11.40 -1.29 -3.52
N GLY A 25 -12.55 -0.62 -3.69
CA GLY A 25 -12.71 0.53 -4.58
C GLY A 25 -11.77 1.70 -4.26
N GLY A 26 -11.54 1.98 -2.98
CA GLY A 26 -10.64 3.06 -2.53
C GLY A 26 -9.15 2.71 -2.61
N LEU A 27 -8.78 1.44 -2.81
CA LEU A 27 -7.38 1.07 -2.90
C LEU A 27 -6.79 1.40 -4.27
N THR A 28 -6.22 2.60 -4.36
CA THR A 28 -5.46 3.09 -5.52
C THR A 28 -4.11 3.64 -5.09
N HIS A 29 -3.11 3.60 -5.98
CA HIS A 29 -1.78 4.15 -5.69
C HIS A 29 -1.82 5.61 -5.25
N ARG A 30 -2.62 6.43 -5.94
CA ARG A 30 -2.80 7.85 -5.61
C ARG A 30 -3.30 8.03 -4.19
N GLN A 31 -4.33 7.27 -3.81
CA GLN A 31 -4.96 7.40 -2.51
C GLN A 31 -4.07 6.89 -1.38
N VAL A 32 -3.25 5.88 -1.66
CA VAL A 32 -2.18 5.43 -0.75
C VAL A 32 -1.11 6.50 -0.61
N ASP A 33 -0.61 7.08 -1.70
CA ASP A 33 0.39 8.16 -1.65
C ASP A 33 -0.12 9.36 -0.86
N GLU A 34 -1.35 9.79 -1.11
CA GLU A 34 -2.02 10.88 -0.41
C GLU A 34 -2.15 10.60 1.09
N ARG A 35 -2.69 9.45 1.47
CA ARG A 35 -2.86 9.09 2.89
C ARG A 35 -1.54 8.82 3.61
N ALA A 36 -0.52 8.37 2.90
CA ALA A 36 0.81 8.12 3.46
C ALA A 36 1.68 9.39 3.51
N GLY A 37 1.21 10.52 2.97
CA GLY A 37 1.99 11.76 2.86
C GLY A 37 3.21 11.62 1.95
N LEU A 38 3.12 10.76 0.94
CA LEU A 38 4.22 10.47 0.01
C LEU A 38 4.08 11.29 -1.28
N PRO A 39 5.19 11.57 -1.97
CA PRO A 39 5.14 12.11 -3.34
C PRO A 39 4.31 11.20 -4.25
N ALA A 40 3.55 11.81 -5.16
CA ALA A 40 2.76 11.06 -6.14
C ALA A 40 3.62 10.09 -6.96
N GLY A 41 3.18 8.84 -7.09
CA GLY A 41 3.88 7.77 -7.80
C GLY A 41 4.83 6.95 -6.91
N THR A 42 4.96 7.28 -5.62
CA THR A 42 5.83 6.52 -4.69
C THR A 42 5.32 5.09 -4.52
N THR A 43 4.02 4.91 -4.32
CA THR A 43 3.41 3.58 -4.18
C THR A 43 3.58 2.79 -5.48
N SER A 44 3.45 3.43 -6.65
CA SER A 44 3.61 2.76 -7.95
C SER A 44 5.04 2.27 -8.21
N ASN A 45 6.02 2.95 -7.61
CA ASN A 45 7.41 2.51 -7.63
C ASN A 45 7.65 1.22 -6.80
N TYR A 46 6.81 0.95 -5.79
CA TYR A 46 6.85 -0.30 -5.02
C TYR A 46 5.97 -1.39 -5.60
N PHE A 47 4.81 -1.03 -6.15
CA PHE A 47 3.79 -1.96 -6.63
C PHE A 47 3.37 -1.54 -8.02
N TRP A 48 3.89 -2.21 -9.05
CA TRP A 48 3.67 -1.82 -10.45
C TRP A 48 2.19 -1.81 -10.87
N THR A 49 1.39 -2.73 -10.31
CA THR A 49 -0.04 -2.85 -10.62
C THR A 49 -0.89 -2.73 -9.38
N ARG A 50 -2.17 -2.38 -9.56
CA ARG A 50 -3.15 -2.38 -8.46
C ARG A 50 -3.34 -3.78 -7.86
N GLN A 51 -3.22 -4.82 -8.69
CA GLN A 51 -3.22 -6.21 -8.23
C GLN A 51 -2.00 -6.50 -7.33
N ALA A 52 -0.79 -6.11 -7.73
CA ALA A 52 0.41 -6.31 -6.91
C ALA A 52 0.31 -5.58 -5.56
N LEU A 53 -0.32 -4.40 -5.52
CA LEU A 53 -0.63 -3.70 -4.27
C LEU A 53 -1.63 -4.48 -3.41
N LEU A 54 -2.70 -5.03 -4.00
CA LEU A 54 -3.69 -5.85 -3.30
C LEU A 54 -3.07 -7.13 -2.71
N GLU A 55 -2.28 -7.85 -3.49
CA GLU A 55 -1.59 -9.07 -3.05
C GLU A 55 -0.64 -8.78 -1.89
N ALA A 56 0.18 -7.73 -2.01
CA ALA A 56 1.11 -7.34 -0.96
C ALA A 56 0.38 -6.86 0.32
N ASN A 57 -0.77 -6.21 0.17
CA ASN A 57 -1.59 -5.78 1.29
C ASN A 57 -2.22 -6.98 2.02
N ALA A 58 -2.75 -7.95 1.26
CA ALA A 58 -3.25 -9.21 1.83
C ALA A 58 -2.14 -9.96 2.58
N ALA A 59 -0.95 -10.09 1.98
CA ALA A 59 0.21 -10.71 2.64
C ALA A 59 0.59 -9.98 3.94
N ARG A 60 0.65 -8.65 3.91
CA ARG A 60 0.94 -7.83 5.10
C ARG A 60 -0.12 -7.97 6.19
N THR A 61 -1.39 -8.08 5.82
CA THR A 61 -2.49 -8.32 6.76
C THR A 61 -2.32 -9.67 7.44
N VAL A 62 -1.89 -10.69 6.70
CA VAL A 62 -1.58 -12.00 7.28
C VAL A 62 -0.42 -11.90 8.26
N ASP A 63 0.69 -11.29 7.85
CA ASP A 63 1.90 -11.12 8.69
C ASP A 63 1.65 -10.34 10.00
N LEU A 64 0.59 -9.52 10.07
CA LEU A 64 0.25 -8.72 11.25
C LEU A 64 -0.67 -9.45 12.24
N HIS A 65 -1.39 -10.48 11.79
CA HIS A 65 -2.49 -11.07 12.55
C HIS A 65 -2.36 -12.59 12.76
N TRP A 66 -1.35 -13.21 12.16
CA TRP A 66 -1.01 -14.63 12.35
C TRP A 66 0.50 -14.79 12.49
#